data_AF-A0A4Y9Y2N0-F1
#
_entry.id   AF-A0A4Y9Y2N0-F1
#
_cell.length_a   1.000
_cell.length_b   1.000
_cell.length_c   1.000
_cell.angle_alpha   90.00
_cell.angle_beta   90.00
_cell.angle_gamma   90.00
#
_symmetry.space_group_name_H-M   'P 1'
#
loop_
_entity.id
_entity.type
_entity.pdbx_description
1 polymer ?
#
loop_
_entity_poly.entity_id
_entity_poly.type
_entity_poly.pdbx_seq_one_letter_code
_entity_poly.pdbx_strand_id
1 'polypeptide(L)'
;MCSNTVLKSTARVITVMSQKQCQNLREFYNDKKYKPLKLRPQKTRAGDPAEIHSSREEAKDTQAAVEETSTSRCGRYPVKAA
;
A
#
# COMPACT_ATOMS: atom_id res chain seq x y z
N MET A 1 -21.32 27.05 -31.06
CA MET A 1 -20.47 27.49 -29.93
C MET A 1 -21.18 27.16 -28.63
N CYS A 2 -20.74 26.13 -27.90
CA CYS A 2 -21.37 25.73 -26.65
C CYS A 2 -20.85 26.62 -25.51
N SER A 3 -21.75 27.20 -24.71
CA SER A 3 -21.36 28.11 -23.64
C SER A 3 -20.57 27.38 -22.54
N ASN A 4 -19.46 27.98 -22.11
CA ASN A 4 -18.53 27.40 -21.12
C ASN A 4 -19.21 27.08 -19.77
N THR A 5 -20.32 27.74 -19.45
CA THR A 5 -21.16 27.44 -18.28
C THR A 5 -21.86 26.09 -18.40
N VAL A 6 -22.50 25.80 -19.53
CA VAL A 6 -23.25 24.55 -19.77
C VAL A 6 -22.32 23.34 -19.85
N LEU A 7 -21.14 23.50 -20.48
CA LEU A 7 -20.12 22.43 -20.47
C LEU A 7 -19.66 22.10 -19.05
N LYS A 8 -19.45 23.11 -18.20
CA LYS A 8 -19.03 22.95 -16.81
C LYS A 8 -20.14 22.38 -15.90
N SER A 9 -21.41 22.72 -16.12
CA SER A 9 -22.52 22.13 -15.34
C SER A 9 -22.72 20.65 -15.69
N THR A 10 -22.75 20.29 -16.98
CA THR A 10 -22.88 18.89 -17.42
C THR A 10 -21.71 18.03 -16.94
N ALA A 11 -20.47 18.53 -17.00
CA ALA A 11 -19.30 17.83 -16.46
C ALA A 11 -19.39 17.57 -14.94
N ARG A 12 -19.95 18.50 -14.16
CA ARG A 12 -20.19 18.31 -12.72
C ARG A 12 -21.21 17.19 -12.46
N VAL A 13 -22.32 17.15 -13.22
CA VAL A 13 -23.34 16.09 -13.09
C VAL A 13 -22.74 14.71 -13.37
N ILE A 14 -22.01 14.56 -14.48
CA ILE A 14 -21.34 13.30 -14.85
C ILE A 14 -20.33 12.88 -13.76
N THR A 15 -19.56 13.83 -13.22
CA THR A 15 -18.61 13.58 -12.12
C THR A 15 -19.31 13.04 -10.87
N VAL A 16 -20.40 13.67 -10.43
CA VAL A 16 -21.15 13.24 -9.24
C VAL A 16 -21.83 11.88 -9.44
N MET A 17 -22.34 11.59 -10.63
CA MET A 17 -22.89 10.27 -10.97
C MET A 17 -21.81 9.19 -10.93
N SER A 18 -20.66 9.45 -11.54
CA SER A 18 -19.51 8.54 -11.56
C SER A 18 -18.96 8.25 -10.15
N GLN A 19 -18.83 9.29 -9.31
CA GLN A 19 -18.43 9.16 -7.91
C GLN A 19 -19.36 8.22 -7.13
N LYS A 20 -20.68 8.43 -7.20
CA LYS A 20 -21.67 7.57 -6.54
C LYS A 20 -21.64 6.13 -7.04
N GLN A 21 -21.55 5.92 -8.36
CA GLN A 21 -21.40 4.57 -8.93
C GLN A 21 -20.14 3.87 -8.42
N CYS A 22 -19.01 4.58 -8.36
CA CYS A 22 -17.74 4.03 -7.86
C CYS A 22 -17.79 3.73 -6.35
N GLN A 23 -18.50 4.52 -5.55
CA GLN A 23 -18.69 4.27 -4.12
C GLN A 23 -19.53 3.02 -3.88
N ASN A 24 -20.73 2.94 -4.48
CA ASN A 24 -21.63 1.78 -4.35
C ASN A 24 -20.92 0.47 -4.79
N LEU A 25 -20.09 0.54 -5.83
CA LEU A 25 -19.27 -0.59 -6.27
C LEU A 25 -18.15 -0.96 -5.30
N ARG A 26 -17.51 0.00 -4.62
CA ARG A 26 -16.54 -0.30 -3.55
C ARG A 26 -17.21 -1.05 -2.40
N GLU A 27 -18.34 -0.52 -1.93
CA GLU A 27 -19.16 -1.13 -0.87
C GLU A 27 -19.56 -2.58 -1.24
N PHE A 28 -20.10 -2.79 -2.45
CA PHE A 28 -20.46 -4.14 -2.93
C PHE A 28 -19.27 -5.10 -3.13
N TYR A 29 -18.05 -4.60 -3.32
CA TYR A 29 -16.84 -5.42 -3.49
C TYR A 29 -15.89 -5.39 -2.28
N ASN A 30 -16.31 -4.90 -1.11
CA ASN A 30 -15.40 -4.76 0.05
C ASN A 30 -14.90 -6.10 0.60
N ASP A 31 -15.79 -7.04 0.87
CA ASP A 31 -15.43 -8.30 1.55
C ASP A 31 -15.06 -9.44 0.57
N LYS A 32 -15.09 -9.14 -0.74
CA LYS A 32 -14.84 -10.11 -1.80
C LYS A 32 -13.34 -10.20 -2.10
N LYS A 33 -12.76 -11.39 -1.93
CA LYS A 33 -11.34 -11.71 -2.23
C LYS A 33 -10.87 -11.19 -3.59
N TYR A 34 -11.72 -11.31 -4.62
CA TYR A 34 -11.41 -10.90 -5.99
C TYR A 34 -12.13 -9.60 -6.36
N LYS A 35 -11.42 -8.47 -6.20
CA LYS A 35 -11.89 -7.15 -6.64
C LYS A 35 -11.48 -6.88 -8.09
N PRO A 36 -12.37 -6.28 -8.93
CA PRO A 36 -12.06 -5.95 -10.31
C PRO A 36 -10.94 -4.90 -10.38
N LEU A 37 -10.13 -4.92 -11.45
CA LEU A 37 -8.88 -4.17 -11.54
C LEU A 37 -9.02 -2.67 -11.23
N LYS A 38 -10.09 -2.02 -11.71
CA LYS A 38 -10.39 -0.59 -11.46
C LYS A 38 -10.70 -0.22 -10.00
N LEU A 39 -11.02 -1.19 -9.14
CA LEU A 39 -11.30 -0.98 -7.71
C LEU A 39 -10.12 -1.32 -6.80
N ARG A 40 -9.01 -1.82 -7.35
CA ARG A 40 -7.78 -2.05 -6.61
C ARG A 40 -7.08 -0.71 -6.34
N PRO A 41 -6.30 -0.57 -5.24
CA PRO A 41 -5.45 0.59 -5.06
C PRO A 41 -4.45 0.70 -6.22
N GLN A 42 -4.32 1.88 -6.81
CA GLN A 42 -3.32 2.14 -7.85
C GLN A 42 -1.93 2.23 -7.18
N LYS A 43 -1.09 1.22 -7.41
CA LYS A 43 0.32 1.17 -7.04
C LYS A 43 1.19 1.33 -8.29
N THR A 44 2.45 1.71 -8.10
CA THR A 44 3.46 1.58 -9.17
C THR A 44 3.85 0.10 -9.29
N ARG A 45 4.12 -0.37 -10.52
CA ARG A 45 4.48 -1.77 -10.80
C ARG A 45 5.72 -2.28 -10.03
N ALA A 46 6.58 -1.39 -9.55
CA ALA A 46 7.73 -1.72 -8.70
C ALA A 46 7.36 -1.87 -7.20
N GLY A 47 6.20 -1.37 -6.77
CA GLY A 47 5.65 -1.49 -5.42
C GLY A 47 4.69 -2.67 -5.22
N ASP A 48 4.71 -3.64 -6.14
CA ASP A 48 3.90 -4.86 -6.12
C ASP A 48 4.69 -6.18 -5.86
N PRO A 49 5.55 -6.28 -4.82
CA PRO A 49 5.60 -7.48 -3.98
C PRO A 49 4.50 -7.30 -2.92
N ALA A 50 3.31 -7.87 -3.15
CA ALA A 50 2.11 -7.04 -3.08
C ALA A 50 1.62 -6.42 -1.74
N GLU A 51 1.69 -6.95 -0.51
CA GLU A 51 2.23 -8.20 0.07
C GLU A 51 3.69 -8.18 0.59
N ILE A 52 4.29 -6.99 0.80
CA ILE A 52 5.25 -6.73 1.89
C ILE A 52 4.45 -6.77 3.20
N HIS A 53 4.40 -7.95 3.82
CA HIS A 53 3.70 -8.26 5.07
C HIS A 53 2.18 -7.96 5.07
N SER A 54 1.40 -9.04 5.11
CA SER A 54 0.33 -9.07 6.10
C SER A 54 0.99 -8.81 7.47
N SER A 55 0.49 -7.81 8.21
CA SER A 55 1.15 -7.19 9.37
C SER A 55 1.21 -8.11 10.61
N ARG A 56 1.91 -9.24 10.43
CA ARG A 56 1.88 -10.44 11.26
C ARG A 56 3.08 -11.37 11.00
N GLU A 57 3.64 -11.37 9.78
CA GLU A 57 4.89 -12.10 9.51
C GLU A 57 6.14 -11.37 10.06
N GLU A 58 6.03 -10.07 10.39
CA GLU A 58 7.11 -9.28 11.04
C GLU A 58 7.42 -9.74 12.48
N ALA A 59 6.58 -10.61 13.06
CA ALA A 59 6.59 -10.97 14.49
C ALA A 59 6.85 -12.46 14.72
N LYS A 60 7.84 -13.01 14.01
CA LYS A 60 8.32 -14.40 14.13
C LYS A 60 9.84 -14.47 14.25
N ASP A 61 10.39 -13.76 15.22
CA ASP A 61 11.78 -13.95 15.63
C ASP A 61 12.01 -15.42 16.02
N THR A 62 12.76 -16.15 15.18
CA THR A 62 13.20 -17.50 15.53
C THR A 62 14.38 -17.40 16.49
N GLN A 63 14.34 -18.22 17.55
CA GLN A 63 15.23 -18.06 18.72
C GLN A 63 16.73 -18.08 18.37
N ALA A 64 17.12 -18.74 17.27
CA ALA A 64 18.48 -18.78 16.74
C ALA A 64 19.09 -17.38 16.44
N ALA A 65 18.31 -16.42 15.93
CA ALA A 65 18.83 -15.10 15.57
C ALA A 65 19.25 -14.27 16.81
N VAL A 66 18.60 -14.52 17.95
CA VAL A 66 18.97 -13.91 19.25
C VAL A 66 20.24 -14.56 19.81
N GLU A 67 20.50 -15.83 19.50
CA GLU A 67 21.73 -16.55 19.88
C GLU A 67 22.94 -16.08 19.05
N GLU A 68 22.80 -15.95 17.73
CA GLU A 68 23.86 -15.46 16.84
C GLU A 68 24.28 -14.01 17.18
N THR A 69 23.33 -13.13 17.52
CA THR A 69 23.63 -11.76 17.96
C THR A 69 24.25 -11.67 19.36
N SER A 70 24.19 -12.74 20.16
CA SER A 70 24.92 -12.85 21.43
C SER A 70 26.39 -13.25 21.24
N THR A 71 26.67 -14.14 20.27
CA THR A 71 28.01 -14.73 20.03
C THR A 71 28.85 -13.93 19.02
N SER A 72 28.23 -13.21 18.08
CA SER A 72 28.92 -12.40 17.06
C SER A 72 29.43 -11.03 17.54
N ARG A 73 29.66 -10.82 18.84
CA ARG A 73 30.25 -9.58 19.38
C ARG A 73 31.78 -9.51 19.17
N CYS A 74 32.20 -9.53 17.91
CA CYS A 74 33.59 -9.57 17.51
C CYS A 74 34.36 -8.27 17.82
N GLY A 75 35.33 -8.38 18.74
CA GLY A 75 36.57 -7.58 18.75
C GLY A 75 36.47 -6.04 18.68
N ARG A 76 35.96 -5.38 19.73
CA ARG A 76 36.35 -3.97 19.98
C ARG A 76 37.81 -3.92 20.47
N TYR A 77 38.76 -3.82 19.55
CA TYR A 77 40.15 -3.57 19.90
C TYR A 77 40.39 -2.07 20.16
N PRO A 78 40.98 -1.68 21.30
CA PRO A 78 41.33 -0.29 21.56
C PRO A 78 42.59 0.10 20.78
N VAL A 79 42.48 1.05 19.86
CA VAL A 79 43.65 1.72 19.29
C VAL A 79 44.32 2.55 20.37
N LYS A 80 45.62 2.33 20.60
CA LYS A 80 46.42 3.16 21.51
C LYS A 80 46.74 4.48 20.82
N ALA A 81 46.46 5.60 21.48
CA ALA A 81 47.03 6.89 21.10
C ALA A 81 48.54 6.91 21.40
N ALA A 82 49.29 7.59 20.53
CA ALA A 82 50.72 7.89 20.64
C ALA A 82 50.94 9.28 20.02
#